data_AF-H0F6I2-F1
#
_entry.id   AF-H0F6I2-F1
#
_cell.length_a   1.000
_cell.length_b   1.000
_cell.length_c   1.000
_cell.angle_alpha   90.00
_cell.angle_beta   90.00
_cell.angle_gamma   90.00
#
_symmetry.space_group_name_H-M   'P 1'
#
loop_
_entity.id
_entity.type
_entity.pdbx_description
1 polymer ?
#
loop_
_entity_poly.entity_id
_entity_poly.type
_entity_poly.pdbx_seq_one_letter_code
_entity_poly.pdbx_strand_id
1 'polypeptide(L)'
;MFTFISIVVTIVALIAWGVHLQTKRHNALLAKFREHNQRLGTSFPENSVDSELILSANDKKVVIAFDPESQKLCVVTGAKDPGEVLDFAYIRRWQLKWTEVSGNGGLSFKNVHFDFSTSDLKRPLIRIPVSGKGYGDTWNSRLGILLGV
;
A
#
# COMPACT_ATOMS: atom_id res chain seq x y z
N MET A 1 20.74 35.51 16.93
CA MET A 1 19.27 35.37 17.02
C MET A 1 18.64 34.89 15.70
N PHE A 2 19.17 35.28 14.52
CA PHE A 2 18.62 34.89 13.20
C PHE A 2 18.83 33.42 12.78
N THR A 3 19.83 32.72 13.32
CA THR A 3 20.17 31.33 12.94
C THR A 3 19.17 30.29 13.45
N PHE A 4 18.67 30.44 14.68
CA PHE A 4 17.70 29.49 15.26
C PHE A 4 16.34 29.54 14.57
N ILE A 5 15.85 30.74 14.25
CA ILE A 5 14.58 30.95 13.54
C ILE A 5 14.66 30.34 12.13
N SER A 6 15.78 30.52 11.44
CA SER A 6 16.01 29.95 10.10
C SER A 6 16.00 28.40 10.11
N ILE A 7 16.60 27.77 11.13
CA ILE A 7 16.58 26.31 11.27
C ILE A 7 15.16 25.79 11.48
N VAL A 8 14.39 26.42 12.37
CA VAL A 8 13.00 26.01 12.65
C VAL A 8 12.11 26.15 11.41
N VAL A 9 12.23 27.26 10.68
CA VAL A 9 11.48 27.48 9.43
C VAL A 9 11.84 26.43 8.37
N THR A 10 13.13 26.06 8.27
CA THR A 10 13.58 25.04 7.31
C THR A 10 13.03 23.65 7.64
N ILE A 11 12.99 23.28 8.92
CA ILE A 11 12.42 22.00 9.38
C ILE A 11 10.91 21.95 9.08
N VAL A 12 10.18 23.02 9.38
CA VAL A 12 8.73 23.10 9.09
C VAL A 12 8.48 23.01 7.58
N ALA A 13 9.28 23.68 6.75
CA ALA A 13 9.18 23.62 5.30
C ALA A 13 9.45 22.20 4.76
N LEU A 14 10.42 21.46 5.32
CA LEU A 14 10.69 20.06 4.94
C LEU A 14 9.54 19.12 5.33
N ILE A 15 8.95 19.31 6.51
CA ILE A 15 7.78 18.53 6.95
C ILE A 15 6.58 18.83 6.04
N ALA A 16 6.29 20.11 5.79
CA ALA A 16 5.20 20.52 4.91
C ALA A 16 5.38 20.00 3.48
N TRP A 17 6.61 20.03 2.95
CA TRP A 17 6.95 19.44 1.66
C TRP A 17 6.72 17.93 1.63
N GLY A 18 7.14 17.22 2.69
CA GLY A 18 6.93 15.78 2.84
C GLY A 18 5.45 15.40 2.82
N VAL A 19 4.63 16.12 3.59
CA VAL A 19 3.17 15.93 3.64
C VAL A 19 2.55 16.25 2.27
N HIS A 20 2.89 17.38 1.66
CA HIS A 20 2.36 17.77 0.35
C HIS A 20 2.69 16.72 -0.73
N LEU A 21 3.90 16.15 -0.71
CA LEU A 21 4.29 15.08 -1.63
C LEU A 21 3.47 13.80 -1.41
N GLN A 22 3.13 13.47 -0.16
CA GLN A 22 2.25 12.35 0.16
C GLN A 22 0.81 12.61 -0.30
N THR A 23 0.25 13.78 -0.01
CA THR A 23 -1.11 14.16 -0.42
C THR A 23 -1.26 14.15 -1.93
N LYS A 24 -0.28 14.70 -2.68
CA LYS A 24 -0.30 14.67 -4.16
C LYS A 24 -0.35 13.25 -4.71
N ARG A 25 0.38 12.32 -4.07
CA ARG A 25 0.40 10.90 -4.45
C ARG A 25 -0.90 10.20 -4.12
N HIS A 26 -1.47 10.49 -2.95
CA HIS A 26 -2.77 9.98 -2.55
C HIS A 26 -3.86 10.41 -3.54
N ASN A 27 -3.88 11.70 -3.89
CA ASN A 27 -4.83 12.25 -4.86
C ASN A 27 -4.66 11.67 -6.26
N ALA A 28 -3.42 11.37 -6.68
CA ALA A 28 -3.17 10.72 -7.97
C ALA A 28 -3.67 9.26 -8.02
N LEU A 29 -3.56 8.53 -6.91
CA LEU A 29 -4.15 7.19 -6.78
C LEU A 29 -5.67 7.26 -6.79
N LEU A 30 -6.26 8.19 -6.04
CA LEU A 30 -7.71 8.43 -6.03
C LEU A 30 -8.25 8.80 -7.42
N ALA A 31 -7.52 9.65 -8.17
CA ALA A 31 -7.93 10.03 -9.52
C ALA A 31 -7.99 8.82 -10.47
N LYS A 32 -7.04 7.89 -10.36
CA LYS A 32 -7.08 6.62 -11.10
C LYS A 32 -8.27 5.76 -10.68
N PHE A 33 -8.54 5.66 -9.38
CA PHE A 33 -9.69 4.92 -8.88
C PHE A 33 -11.02 5.51 -9.40
N ARG A 34 -11.15 6.84 -9.45
CA ARG A 34 -12.31 7.53 -10.02
C ARG A 34 -12.51 7.22 -11.50
N GLU A 35 -11.45 7.29 -12.30
CA GLU A 35 -11.52 6.99 -13.74
C GLU A 35 -11.97 5.54 -13.99
N HIS A 36 -11.48 4.61 -13.17
CA HIS A 36 -11.82 3.19 -13.29
C HIS A 36 -13.27 2.89 -12.83
N ASN A 37 -13.71 3.47 -11.71
CA ASN A 37 -15.09 3.37 -11.23
C ASN A 37 -16.10 3.85 -12.27
N GLN A 38 -15.85 5.00 -12.90
CA GLN A 38 -16.72 5.55 -13.94
C GLN A 38 -16.78 4.64 -15.18
N ARG A 39 -15.67 3.97 -15.51
CA ARG A 39 -15.59 3.11 -16.70
C ARG A 39 -16.25 1.74 -16.52
N LEU A 40 -16.21 1.18 -15.32
CA LEU A 40 -16.68 -0.20 -15.05
C LEU A 40 -17.92 -0.26 -14.14
N GLY A 41 -18.44 0.88 -13.67
CA GLY A 41 -19.62 0.92 -12.78
C GLY A 41 -19.36 0.32 -11.40
N THR A 42 -18.11 0.39 -10.91
CA THR A 42 -17.71 -0.19 -9.62
C THR A 42 -17.83 0.83 -8.47
N SER A 43 -18.14 0.36 -7.27
CA SER A 43 -18.44 1.18 -6.09
C SER A 43 -17.24 1.35 -5.13
N PHE A 44 -16.04 1.65 -5.63
CA PHE A 44 -14.90 1.98 -4.76
C PHE A 44 -15.03 3.44 -4.27
N PRO A 45 -14.52 3.83 -3.09
CA PRO A 45 -14.83 5.14 -2.49
C PRO A 45 -14.34 6.30 -3.37
N GLU A 46 -15.23 7.26 -3.66
CA GLU A 46 -14.93 8.37 -4.57
C GLU A 46 -14.18 9.55 -3.92
N ASN A 47 -14.28 9.68 -2.59
CA ASN A 47 -13.83 10.86 -1.86
C ASN A 47 -12.47 10.66 -1.16
N SER A 48 -12.28 9.52 -0.51
CA SER A 48 -11.02 9.18 0.15
C SER A 48 -10.99 7.70 0.52
N VAL A 49 -9.82 7.09 0.41
CA VAL A 49 -9.50 5.81 1.05
C VAL A 49 -8.49 6.14 2.13
N ASP A 50 -8.69 5.68 3.37
CA ASP A 50 -7.72 5.95 4.41
C ASP A 50 -6.34 5.45 3.99
N SER A 51 -5.30 6.26 4.18
CA SER A 51 -3.93 5.88 3.80
C SER A 51 -3.46 4.60 4.47
N GLU A 52 -4.07 4.23 5.60
CA GLU A 52 -3.86 2.99 6.33
C GLU A 52 -4.43 1.75 5.64
N LEU A 53 -5.37 1.93 4.72
CA LEU A 53 -5.98 0.90 3.87
C LEU A 53 -5.26 0.75 2.53
N ILE A 54 -4.09 1.36 2.35
CA ILE A 54 -3.29 1.26 1.13
C ILE A 54 -1.99 0.52 1.41
N LEU A 55 -1.91 -0.73 0.96
CA LEU A 55 -0.69 -1.52 0.96
C LEU A 55 0.11 -1.18 -0.30
N SER A 56 1.33 -0.67 -0.14
CA SER A 56 2.19 -0.34 -1.28
C SER A 56 3.53 -1.05 -1.21
N ALA A 57 4.00 -1.48 -2.38
CA ALA A 57 5.35 -1.99 -2.55
C ALA A 57 6.39 -0.89 -2.27
N ASN A 58 7.59 -1.27 -1.81
CA ASN A 58 8.71 -0.34 -1.63
C ASN A 58 9.03 0.47 -2.90
N ASP A 59 9.01 -0.20 -4.05
CA ASP A 59 9.25 0.41 -5.35
C ASP A 59 7.97 1.01 -5.97
N LYS A 60 6.85 0.93 -5.25
CA LYS A 60 5.52 1.43 -5.62
C LYS A 60 5.00 0.91 -6.94
N LYS A 61 5.55 -0.21 -7.43
CA LYS A 61 5.07 -0.85 -8.65
C LYS A 61 3.79 -1.62 -8.41
N VAL A 62 3.56 -2.10 -7.19
CA VAL A 62 2.31 -2.75 -6.83
C VAL A 62 1.68 -2.00 -5.67
N VAL A 63 0.41 -1.66 -5.81
CA VAL A 63 -0.39 -1.02 -4.75
C VAL A 63 -1.72 -1.73 -4.68
N ILE A 64 -2.15 -2.08 -3.47
CA ILE A 64 -3.50 -2.58 -3.20
C ILE A 64 -4.17 -1.60 -2.23
N ALA A 65 -5.28 -1.01 -2.66
CA ALA A 65 -6.15 -0.22 -1.80
C ALA A 65 -7.36 -1.07 -1.42
N PHE A 66 -7.72 -1.06 -0.13
CA PHE A 66 -8.86 -1.81 0.39
C PHE A 66 -10.00 -0.86 0.72
N ASP A 67 -11.21 -1.23 0.32
CA ASP A 67 -12.45 -0.61 0.76
C ASP A 67 -13.27 -1.63 1.56
N PRO A 68 -13.21 -1.58 2.90
CA PRO A 68 -13.94 -2.51 3.75
C PRO A 68 -15.47 -2.30 3.69
N GLU A 69 -15.96 -1.11 3.34
CA GLU A 69 -17.41 -0.82 3.31
C GLU A 69 -18.09 -1.54 2.15
N SER A 70 -17.49 -1.48 0.96
CA SER A 70 -18.01 -2.17 -0.22
C SER A 70 -17.43 -3.59 -0.42
N GLN A 71 -16.51 -4.02 0.45
CA GLN A 71 -15.74 -5.26 0.31
C GLN A 71 -15.02 -5.40 -1.04
N LYS A 72 -14.56 -4.27 -1.58
CA LYS A 72 -13.81 -4.19 -2.83
C LYS A 72 -12.37 -3.80 -2.56
N LEU A 73 -11.46 -4.29 -3.39
CA LEU A 73 -10.07 -3.87 -3.41
C LEU A 73 -9.70 -3.37 -4.81
N CYS A 74 -8.77 -2.44 -4.88
CA CYS A 74 -8.19 -2.01 -6.13
C CYS A 74 -6.71 -2.39 -6.18
N VAL A 75 -6.31 -3.14 -7.20
CA VAL A 75 -4.91 -3.53 -7.44
C VAL A 75 -4.36 -2.71 -8.59
N VAL A 76 -3.24 -2.03 -8.37
CA VAL A 76 -2.50 -1.30 -9.41
C VAL A 76 -1.15 -1.98 -9.59
N THR A 77 -0.88 -2.51 -10.78
CA THR A 77 0.38 -3.16 -11.17
C THR A 77 1.17 -2.32 -12.19
N GLY A 78 1.84 -1.29 -11.70
CA GLY A 78 2.80 -0.48 -12.43
C GLY A 78 2.35 0.97 -12.60
N ALA A 79 3.29 1.83 -13.01
CA ALA A 79 3.04 3.28 -13.08
C ALA A 79 1.93 3.66 -14.08
N LYS A 80 1.82 2.91 -15.18
CA LYS A 80 0.84 3.14 -16.26
C LYS A 80 -0.39 2.25 -16.18
N ASP A 81 -0.48 1.38 -15.17
CA ASP A 81 -1.66 0.56 -14.96
C ASP A 81 -2.79 1.46 -14.45
N PRO A 82 -3.99 1.45 -15.09
CA PRO A 82 -5.16 2.13 -14.57
C PRO A 82 -5.65 1.57 -13.23
N GLY A 83 -5.19 0.37 -12.85
CA GLY A 83 -5.69 -0.36 -11.70
C GLY A 83 -6.90 -1.22 -12.07
N GLU A 84 -7.15 -2.26 -11.29
CA GLU A 84 -8.30 -3.15 -11.42
C GLU A 84 -9.05 -3.19 -10.10
N VAL A 85 -10.37 -2.94 -10.15
CA VAL A 85 -11.24 -3.07 -8.98
C VAL A 85 -11.82 -4.49 -8.95
N LEU A 86 -11.65 -5.16 -7.81
CA LEU A 86 -11.94 -6.57 -7.61
C LEU A 86 -12.65 -6.75 -6.26
N ASP A 87 -13.36 -7.86 -6.09
CA ASP A 87 -13.90 -8.25 -4.78
C ASP A 87 -12.79 -8.71 -3.83
N PHE A 88 -13.00 -8.62 -2.51
CA PHE A 88 -12.09 -9.23 -1.53
C PHE A 88 -11.87 -10.72 -1.78
N ALA A 89 -12.87 -11.43 -2.31
CA ALA A 89 -12.77 -12.83 -2.74
C ALA A 89 -11.72 -13.09 -3.84
N TYR A 90 -11.21 -12.04 -4.47
CA TYR A 90 -10.03 -12.12 -5.34
C TYR A 90 -8.81 -12.65 -4.58
N ILE A 91 -8.59 -12.18 -3.35
CA ILE A 91 -7.50 -12.65 -2.49
C ILE A 91 -7.98 -13.92 -1.77
N ARG A 92 -7.43 -15.07 -2.14
CA ARG A 92 -7.76 -16.34 -1.49
C ARG A 92 -6.99 -16.52 -0.19
N ARG A 93 -5.70 -16.19 -0.20
CA ARG A 93 -4.78 -16.33 0.94
C ARG A 93 -3.66 -15.32 0.82
N TRP A 94 -3.08 -14.93 1.95
CA TRP A 94 -1.84 -14.15 1.98
C TRP A 94 -0.84 -14.77 2.94
N GLN A 95 0.44 -14.50 2.72
CA GLN A 95 1.52 -14.87 3.63
C GLN A 95 2.58 -13.78 3.67
N LEU A 96 2.95 -13.33 4.87
CA LEU A 96 4.15 -12.52 5.08
C LEU A 96 5.38 -13.44 5.09
N LYS A 97 6.37 -13.14 4.25
CA LYS A 97 7.60 -13.91 4.11
C LYS A 97 8.83 -13.00 4.21
N TRP A 98 9.91 -13.56 4.73
CA TRP A 98 11.21 -12.89 4.85
C TRP A 98 12.35 -13.90 4.86
N THR A 99 13.56 -13.41 4.64
CA THR A 99 14.81 -14.14 4.84
C THR A 99 15.47 -13.66 6.12
N GLU A 100 15.72 -14.57 7.06
CA GLU A 100 16.49 -14.26 8.26
C GLU A 100 17.98 -14.27 7.94
N VAL A 101 18.68 -13.23 8.36
CA VAL A 101 20.13 -13.10 8.18
C VAL A 101 20.74 -12.76 9.53
N SER A 102 21.47 -13.72 10.08
CA SER A 102 22.26 -13.57 11.31
C SER A 102 23.69 -13.14 10.98
N GLY A 103 24.17 -12.07 11.61
CA GLY A 103 25.57 -11.62 11.48
C GLY A 103 25.97 -10.64 12.61
N ASN A 104 27.20 -10.76 13.11
CA ASN A 104 27.77 -9.91 14.18
C ASN A 104 26.84 -9.66 15.39
N GLY A 105 26.22 -10.73 15.91
CA GLY A 105 25.41 -10.65 17.14
C GLY A 105 24.01 -10.03 16.98
N GLY A 106 23.58 -9.71 15.77
CA GLY A 106 22.23 -9.21 15.48
C GLY A 106 21.44 -10.09 14.51
N LEU A 107 20.13 -10.16 14.72
CA LEU A 107 19.17 -10.73 13.76
C LEU A 107 18.67 -9.62 12.84
N SER A 108 18.76 -9.84 11.52
CA SER A 108 18.22 -8.93 10.51
C SER A 108 17.28 -9.66 9.56
N PHE A 109 16.30 -8.95 9.01
CA PHE A 109 15.32 -9.50 8.09
C PHE A 109 15.49 -8.87 6.70
N LYS A 110 15.71 -9.68 5.68
CA LYS A 110 15.82 -9.27 4.27
C LYS A 110 14.69 -9.83 3.43
N ASN A 111 14.49 -9.25 2.24
CA ASN A 111 13.48 -9.69 1.29
C ASN A 111 12.09 -9.83 1.92
N VAL A 112 11.67 -8.86 2.74
CA VAL A 112 10.36 -8.90 3.39
C VAL A 112 9.29 -8.59 2.35
N HIS A 113 8.32 -9.49 2.18
CA HIS A 113 7.26 -9.35 1.19
C HIS A 113 6.00 -10.10 1.58
N PHE A 114 4.88 -9.67 1.03
CA PHE A 114 3.65 -10.47 1.00
C PHE A 114 3.56 -11.26 -0.28
N ASP A 115 3.15 -12.52 -0.15
CA ASP A 115 2.68 -13.37 -1.24
C ASP A 115 1.15 -13.48 -1.13
N PHE A 116 0.42 -12.92 -2.08
CA PHE A 116 -1.04 -13.03 -2.19
C PHE A 116 -1.42 -14.06 -3.24
N SER A 117 -2.09 -15.13 -2.83
CA SER A 117 -2.71 -16.08 -3.75
C SER A 117 -4.05 -15.53 -4.22
N THR A 118 -4.28 -15.51 -5.52
CA THR A 118 -5.49 -14.93 -6.12
C THR A 118 -6.41 -15.99 -6.71
N SER A 119 -7.65 -15.61 -7.03
CA SER A 119 -8.59 -16.42 -7.81
C SER A 119 -8.38 -16.35 -9.33
N ASP A 120 -7.49 -15.47 -9.81
CA ASP A 120 -7.20 -15.29 -11.23
C ASP A 120 -6.11 -16.26 -11.69
N LEU A 121 -6.48 -17.16 -12.61
CA LEU A 121 -5.57 -18.16 -13.19
C LEU A 121 -4.41 -17.54 -13.97
N LYS A 122 -4.56 -16.32 -14.49
CA LYS A 122 -3.48 -15.60 -15.19
C LYS A 122 -2.49 -14.97 -14.22
N ARG A 123 -2.94 -14.61 -13.01
CA ARG A 123 -2.14 -13.96 -11.97
C ARG A 123 -2.32 -14.66 -10.63
N PRO A 124 -1.99 -15.96 -10.53
CA PRO A 124 -2.32 -16.77 -9.36
C PRO A 124 -1.57 -16.34 -8.09
N LEU A 125 -0.49 -15.57 -8.25
CA LEU A 125 0.33 -15.05 -7.17
C LEU A 125 0.72 -13.59 -7.45
N ILE A 126 0.46 -12.70 -6.50
CA ILE A 126 0.94 -11.32 -6.48
C ILE A 126 1.93 -11.17 -5.34
N ARG A 127 3.14 -10.70 -5.65
CA ARG A 127 4.17 -10.43 -4.65
C ARG A 127 4.32 -8.93 -4.41
N ILE A 128 4.25 -8.51 -3.15
CA ILE A 128 4.39 -7.11 -2.74
C ILE A 128 5.57 -6.97 -1.76
N PRO A 129 6.72 -6.42 -2.19
CA PRO A 129 7.84 -6.16 -1.29
C PRO A 129 7.52 -5.01 -0.33
N VAL A 130 7.74 -5.18 0.96
CA VAL A 130 7.43 -4.18 1.99
C VAL A 130 8.67 -3.68 2.71
N SER A 131 8.55 -2.57 3.43
CA SER A 131 9.71 -1.80 3.94
C SER A 131 10.50 -2.53 5.02
N GLY A 132 9.87 -3.47 5.73
CA GLY A 132 10.52 -4.31 6.72
C GLY A 132 9.54 -5.20 7.47
N LYS A 133 10.07 -6.06 8.33
CA LYS A 133 9.30 -7.09 9.05
C LYS A 133 8.23 -6.48 9.96
N GLY A 134 8.55 -5.42 10.70
CA GLY A 134 7.57 -4.73 11.55
C GLY A 134 6.40 -4.10 10.79
N TYR A 135 6.66 -3.45 9.64
CA TYR A 135 5.58 -2.95 8.78
C TYR A 135 4.76 -4.10 8.19
N GLY A 136 5.43 -5.19 7.80
CA GLY A 136 4.79 -6.43 7.37
C GLY A 136 3.88 -7.01 8.44
N ASP A 137 4.33 -7.13 9.69
CA ASP A 137 3.53 -7.67 10.80
C ASP A 137 2.28 -6.82 11.05
N THR A 138 2.40 -5.49 11.08
CA THR A 138 1.25 -4.58 11.21
C THR A 138 0.23 -4.80 10.10
N TRP A 139 0.69 -4.91 8.85
CA TRP A 139 -0.18 -5.21 7.73
C TRP A 139 -0.78 -6.60 7.78
N ASN A 140 -0.03 -7.58 8.28
CA ASN A 140 -0.52 -8.94 8.40
C ASN A 140 -1.72 -9.02 9.36
N SER A 141 -1.66 -8.29 10.49
CA SER A 141 -2.79 -8.14 11.40
C SER A 141 -3.96 -7.40 10.76
N ARG A 142 -3.70 -6.31 10.03
CA ARG A 142 -4.74 -5.57 9.29
C ARG A 142 -5.45 -6.43 8.25
N LEU A 143 -4.71 -7.24 7.50
CA LEU A 143 -5.28 -8.17 6.52
C LEU A 143 -6.17 -9.22 7.20
N GLY A 144 -5.80 -9.69 8.39
CA GLY A 144 -6.65 -10.57 9.20
C GLY A 144 -8.02 -9.94 9.50
N ILE A 145 -8.01 -8.67 9.91
CA ILE A 145 -9.24 -7.90 10.18
C ILE A 145 -10.04 -7.67 8.90
N LEU A 146 -9.39 -7.21 7.83
CA LEU A 146 -10.05 -6.86 6.57
C LEU A 146 -10.68 -8.06 5.86
N LEU A 147 -10.00 -9.21 5.88
CA LEU A 147 -10.40 -10.40 5.14
C LEU A 147 -11.10 -11.45 6.04
N GLY A 148 -11.30 -11.15 7.32
CA GLY A 148 -12.10 -11.96 8.25
C GLY A 148 -11.50 -13.33 8.58
N VAL A 149 -10.19 -13.37 8.88
CA VAL A 149 -9.47 -14.59 9.33
C VAL A 149 -9.24 -14.57 10.83
#